data_AF-A0AA43CHP0-F1
#
_entry.id   AF-A0AA43CHP0-F1
#
_cell.length_a   1.000
_cell.length_b   1.000
_cell.length_c   1.000
_cell.angle_alpha   90.00
_cell.angle_beta   90.00
_cell.angle_gamma   90.00
#
_symmetry.space_group_name_H-M   'P 1'
#
loop_
_entity.id
_entity.type
_entity.pdbx_description
1 polymer ?
#
loop_
_entity_poly.entity_id
_entity_poly.type
_entity_poly.pdbx_seq_one_letter_code
_entity_poly.pdbx_strand_id
1 'polypeptide(L)'
;MKNNFWLTLFALPLILSCSSDDSQPAPVENPDDGPGFEITTAIPDAVFEQALVTLDLDDEVDGSVVTSRILGIKDLILNDLGIADLRGIEDFQDLENLVVSNNSLTRLDVSNNTKLKFVYAENNELTFIRVQDLSFLEKIAAEGNKLFSLDTSSNPALQLLTLSDNDVEIADVSANAQLTTFSIENNPLTCIKVSSDQFANIPANWSKDVGAIYSEDCN
;
A
#
# COMPACT_ATOMS: atom_id res chain seq x y z
N MET A 1 20.41 -49.15 77.08
CA MET A 1 21.02 -50.46 76.76
C MET A 1 22.21 -50.20 75.83
N LYS A 2 23.40 -50.68 76.20
CA LYS A 2 24.51 -51.24 75.37
C LYS A 2 24.86 -50.49 74.05
N ASN A 3 26.09 -50.14 73.66
CA ASN A 3 27.46 -50.67 73.81
C ASN A 3 28.41 -49.57 73.24
N ASN A 4 29.54 -49.20 73.86
CA ASN A 4 30.91 -49.74 73.74
C ASN A 4 31.64 -49.65 72.37
N PHE A 5 32.79 -48.94 72.40
CA PHE A 5 34.15 -49.32 71.93
C PHE A 5 34.75 -48.81 70.58
N TRP A 6 35.81 -47.98 70.71
CA TRP A 6 37.22 -48.09 70.21
C TRP A 6 37.77 -47.39 68.94
N LEU A 7 38.87 -46.65 69.20
CA LEU A 7 40.20 -46.49 68.53
C LEU A 7 40.39 -45.96 67.09
N THR A 8 41.23 -44.90 67.01
CA THR A 8 42.39 -44.61 66.11
C THR A 8 42.29 -44.92 64.59
N LEU A 9 42.81 -44.10 63.66
CA LEU A 9 44.22 -43.71 63.48
C LEU A 9 44.33 -42.77 62.25
N PHE A 10 45.39 -41.98 62.19
CA PHE A 10 45.79 -41.10 61.09
C PHE A 10 45.96 -41.81 59.74
N ALA A 11 45.56 -41.13 58.65
CA ALA A 11 46.30 -41.12 57.38
C ALA A 11 45.90 -39.91 56.52
N LEU A 12 46.84 -38.98 56.31
CA LEU A 12 46.92 -38.15 55.09
C LEU A 12 48.15 -38.64 54.33
N PRO A 13 48.09 -38.74 53.00
CA PRO A 13 48.71 -37.64 52.26
C PRO A 13 47.90 -37.16 51.03
N LEU A 14 48.23 -35.92 50.65
CA LEU A 14 47.96 -35.23 49.39
C LEU A 14 48.21 -36.17 48.18
N ILE A 15 47.66 -35.98 46.96
CA ILE A 15 47.64 -34.74 46.15
C ILE A 15 46.68 -34.90 44.94
N LEU A 16 46.08 -33.76 44.55
CA LEU A 16 45.75 -33.30 43.19
C LEU A 16 44.72 -34.08 42.33
N SER A 17 43.47 -33.60 42.32
CA SER A 17 42.81 -33.16 41.08
C SER A 17 41.63 -32.21 41.40
N CYS A 18 41.48 -31.18 40.56
CA CYS A 18 40.58 -30.04 40.76
C CYS A 18 39.09 -30.43 40.83
N SER A 19 38.36 -29.83 41.79
CA SER A 19 36.95 -29.46 41.62
C SER A 19 36.59 -28.44 42.70
N SER A 20 36.64 -27.16 42.36
CA SER A 20 36.06 -26.06 43.13
C SER A 20 34.96 -25.51 42.23
N ASP A 21 33.71 -25.91 42.48
CA ASP A 21 32.76 -25.07 43.21
C ASP A 21 32.43 -23.80 42.40
N ASP A 22 31.52 -23.98 41.44
CA ASP A 22 30.96 -22.90 40.64
C ASP A 22 29.42 -22.97 40.78
N SER A 23 28.95 -22.77 42.00
CA SER A 23 27.56 -22.39 42.23
C SER A 23 27.39 -20.93 41.80
N GLN A 24 27.44 -20.67 40.49
CA GLN A 24 26.86 -19.46 39.94
C GLN A 24 25.35 -19.51 40.22
N PRO A 25 24.74 -18.46 40.79
CA PRO A 25 23.29 -18.36 40.74
C PRO A 25 22.87 -18.41 39.27
N ALA A 26 21.81 -19.17 38.96
CA ALA A 26 21.24 -19.18 37.62
C ALA A 26 21.05 -17.72 37.14
N PRO A 27 21.31 -17.43 35.85
CA PRO A 27 21.06 -16.10 35.32
C PRO A 27 19.65 -15.67 35.69
N VAL A 28 19.50 -14.47 36.25
CA VAL A 28 18.18 -13.87 36.43
C VAL A 28 17.61 -13.72 35.02
N GLU A 29 16.70 -14.60 34.63
CA GLU A 29 15.93 -14.42 33.41
C GLU A 29 15.24 -13.05 33.52
N ASN A 30 15.59 -12.13 32.61
CA ASN A 30 14.85 -10.90 32.47
C ASN A 30 13.39 -11.28 32.17
N PRO A 31 12.39 -10.81 32.93
CA PRO A 31 10.99 -11.15 32.69
C PRO A 31 10.40 -10.44 31.46
N ASP A 32 11.24 -10.05 30.49
CA ASP A 32 10.88 -9.18 29.35
C ASP A 32 11.26 -9.77 27.98
N ASP A 33 11.58 -11.07 27.89
CA ASP A 33 11.67 -11.79 26.60
C ASP A 33 10.32 -12.48 26.28
N GLY A 34 9.23 -11.72 26.27
CA GLY A 34 8.03 -12.15 25.55
C GLY A 34 8.35 -12.24 24.06
N PRO A 35 7.75 -13.17 23.29
CA PRO A 35 7.91 -13.13 21.84
C PRO A 35 7.41 -11.76 21.37
N GLY A 36 8.31 -10.96 20.79
CA GLY A 36 7.94 -9.69 20.20
C GLY A 36 6.86 -9.96 19.16
N PHE A 37 5.64 -9.53 19.44
CA PHE A 37 4.57 -9.60 18.45
C PHE A 37 4.89 -8.54 17.39
N GLU A 38 5.45 -8.97 16.27
CA GLU A 38 5.59 -8.10 15.11
C GLU A 38 4.19 -7.78 14.59
N ILE A 39 3.91 -6.49 14.40
CA ILE A 39 2.65 -6.04 13.84
C ILE A 39 2.70 -6.27 12.33
N THR A 40 1.80 -7.08 11.81
CA THR A 40 1.73 -7.40 10.37
C THR A 40 0.55 -6.71 9.69
N THR A 41 0.73 -6.42 8.42
CA THR A 41 -0.28 -5.95 7.46
C THR A 41 -0.75 -7.16 6.67
N ALA A 42 -2.05 -7.41 6.58
CA ALA A 42 -2.56 -8.54 5.80
C ALA A 42 -2.44 -8.26 4.29
N ILE A 43 -1.88 -9.21 3.54
CA ILE A 43 -1.72 -9.17 2.08
C ILE A 43 -2.40 -10.42 1.49
N PRO A 44 -3.74 -10.42 1.31
CA PRO A 44 -4.46 -11.64 0.94
C PRO A 44 -4.19 -12.17 -0.48
N ASP A 45 -3.66 -11.33 -1.36
CA ASP A 45 -3.28 -11.69 -2.73
C ASP A 45 -1.82 -12.18 -2.73
N ALA A 46 -1.64 -13.48 -2.93
CA ALA A 46 -0.31 -14.10 -2.93
C ALA A 46 0.60 -13.58 -4.06
N VAL A 47 0.05 -13.04 -5.16
CA VAL A 47 0.84 -12.44 -6.24
C VAL A 47 1.34 -11.07 -5.80
N PHE A 48 0.49 -10.28 -5.13
CA PHE A 48 0.91 -9.01 -4.53
C PHE A 48 2.00 -9.26 -3.46
N GLU A 49 1.79 -10.21 -2.56
CA GLU A 49 2.79 -10.56 -1.54
C GLU A 49 4.09 -11.09 -2.15
N GLN A 50 4.01 -11.96 -3.16
CA GLN A 50 5.20 -12.42 -3.88
C GLN A 50 5.98 -11.27 -4.53
N ALA A 51 5.29 -10.20 -4.96
CA ALA A 51 5.92 -8.99 -5.44
C ALA A 51 6.68 -8.27 -4.31
N LEU A 52 6.10 -8.18 -3.10
CA LEU A 52 6.77 -7.62 -1.93
C LEU A 52 8.03 -8.42 -1.55
N VAL A 53 7.96 -9.76 -1.58
CA VAL A 53 9.15 -10.63 -1.40
C VAL A 53 10.22 -10.34 -2.46
N THR A 54 9.81 -10.17 -3.73
CA THR A 54 10.74 -9.86 -4.82
C THR A 54 11.40 -8.49 -4.65
N LEU A 55 10.71 -7.55 -4.01
CA LEU A 55 11.20 -6.22 -3.69
C LEU A 55 12.02 -6.16 -2.39
N ASP A 56 12.29 -7.30 -1.73
CA ASP A 56 12.98 -7.38 -0.44
C ASP A 56 12.23 -6.64 0.69
N LEU A 57 10.90 -6.52 0.56
CA LEU A 57 10.02 -5.93 1.57
C LEU A 57 9.39 -7.00 2.48
N ASP A 58 9.48 -8.26 2.07
CA ASP A 58 8.91 -9.40 2.78
C ASP A 58 9.81 -10.64 2.64
N ASP A 59 9.72 -11.58 3.59
CA ASP A 59 10.58 -12.77 3.62
C ASP A 59 9.95 -13.97 2.92
N GLU A 60 8.63 -14.10 2.99
CA GLU A 60 7.88 -15.24 2.47
C GLU A 60 6.48 -14.82 2.00
N VAL A 61 5.75 -15.78 1.42
CA VAL A 61 4.37 -15.58 0.98
C VAL A 61 3.48 -16.30 1.99
N ASP A 62 3.13 -15.63 3.09
CA ASP A 62 2.37 -16.16 4.22
C ASP A 62 0.98 -15.50 4.44
N GLY A 63 0.61 -14.56 3.56
CA GLY A 63 -0.60 -13.75 3.61
C GLY A 63 -0.42 -12.43 4.36
N SER A 64 0.81 -12.04 4.71
CA SER A 64 1.08 -10.82 5.47
C SER A 64 2.53 -10.32 5.34
N VAL A 65 2.70 -9.01 5.46
CA VAL A 65 4.02 -8.37 5.54
C VAL A 65 4.20 -7.71 6.92
N VAL A 66 5.40 -7.75 7.47
CA VAL A 66 5.72 -7.01 8.70
C VAL A 66 5.56 -5.51 8.43
N THR A 67 4.66 -4.84 9.15
CA THR A 67 4.22 -3.46 8.86
C THR A 67 5.41 -2.48 8.87
N SER A 68 6.40 -2.67 9.74
CA SER A 68 7.57 -1.80 9.79
C SER A 68 8.44 -1.84 8.53
N ARG A 69 8.33 -2.88 7.69
CA ARG A 69 9.09 -3.01 6.43
C ARG A 69 8.50 -2.16 5.30
N ILE A 70 7.19 -1.90 5.36
CA ILE A 70 6.49 -1.07 4.36
C ILE A 70 6.41 0.40 4.76
N LEU A 71 6.79 0.74 6.00
CA LEU A 71 6.96 2.13 6.43
C LEU A 71 8.14 2.78 5.69
N GLY A 72 7.97 4.04 5.29
CA GLY A 72 8.97 4.79 4.53
C GLY A 72 9.04 4.47 3.04
N ILE A 73 8.27 3.48 2.55
CA ILE A 73 8.19 3.18 1.11
C ILE A 73 7.38 4.27 0.41
N LYS A 74 8.05 4.99 -0.50
CA LYS A 74 7.47 6.11 -1.25
C LYS A 74 7.04 5.73 -2.66
N ASP A 75 7.69 4.73 -3.23
CA ASP A 75 7.53 4.32 -4.62
C ASP A 75 7.24 2.82 -4.64
N LEU A 76 6.11 2.43 -5.22
CA LEU A 76 5.72 1.04 -5.38
C LEU A 76 5.29 0.79 -6.82
N ILE A 77 6.06 -0.05 -7.53
CA ILE A 77 5.87 -0.37 -8.94
C ILE A 77 5.56 -1.86 -9.06
N LEU A 78 4.36 -2.18 -9.51
CA LEU A 78 3.76 -3.51 -9.51
C LEU A 78 3.14 -3.87 -10.87
N ASN A 79 3.71 -3.37 -11.97
CA ASN A 79 3.15 -3.56 -13.31
C ASN A 79 3.32 -5.00 -13.83
N ASP A 80 2.35 -5.46 -14.62
CA ASP A 80 2.45 -6.71 -15.39
C ASP A 80 2.65 -7.97 -14.53
N LEU A 81 2.11 -7.99 -13.31
CA LEU A 81 2.27 -9.10 -12.36
C LEU A 81 1.06 -10.04 -12.30
N GLY A 82 -0.11 -9.57 -12.77
CA GLY A 82 -1.36 -10.31 -12.65
C GLY A 82 -1.99 -10.24 -11.26
N ILE A 83 -1.72 -9.16 -10.52
CA ILE A 83 -2.32 -8.90 -9.21
C ILE A 83 -3.83 -8.67 -9.39
N ALA A 84 -4.64 -9.33 -8.58
CA ALA A 84 -6.10 -9.21 -8.63
C ALA A 84 -6.66 -8.35 -7.49
N ASP A 85 -5.93 -8.24 -6.38
CA ASP A 85 -6.36 -7.51 -5.18
C ASP A 85 -5.17 -6.84 -4.45
N LEU A 86 -5.31 -5.55 -4.18
CA LEU A 86 -4.29 -4.74 -3.48
C LEU A 86 -4.62 -4.47 -2.01
N ARG A 87 -5.52 -5.25 -1.39
CA ARG A 87 -5.73 -5.15 0.07
C ARG A 87 -4.39 -5.24 0.83
N GLY A 88 -4.22 -4.34 1.79
CA GLY A 88 -2.98 -4.07 2.52
C GLY A 88 -2.22 -2.85 2.00
N ILE A 89 -2.54 -2.34 0.80
CA ILE A 89 -1.93 -1.10 0.29
C ILE A 89 -2.22 0.09 1.19
N GLU A 90 -3.34 0.09 1.92
CA GLU A 90 -3.74 1.14 2.86
C GLU A 90 -2.72 1.40 3.99
N ASP A 91 -1.87 0.41 4.30
CA ASP A 91 -0.86 0.50 5.37
C ASP A 91 0.49 1.04 4.86
N PHE A 92 0.64 1.28 3.56
CA PHE A 92 1.78 2.00 2.97
C PHE A 92 1.62 3.52 3.17
N GLN A 93 1.75 3.97 4.42
CA GLN A 93 1.42 5.35 4.84
C GLN A 93 2.32 6.44 4.24
N ASP A 94 3.51 6.06 3.77
CA ASP A 94 4.49 6.97 3.17
C ASP A 94 4.46 7.01 1.64
N LEU A 95 3.55 6.26 1.02
CA LEU A 95 3.48 6.08 -0.43
C LEU A 95 3.15 7.41 -1.13
N GLU A 96 4.01 7.81 -2.06
CA GLU A 96 3.86 8.99 -2.90
C GLU A 96 3.51 8.59 -4.35
N ASN A 97 4.03 7.45 -4.82
CA ASN A 97 3.90 7.01 -6.21
C ASN A 97 3.51 5.53 -6.27
N LEU A 98 2.33 5.25 -6.84
CA LEU A 98 1.82 3.90 -7.05
C LEU A 98 1.64 3.62 -8.55
N VAL A 99 2.26 2.55 -9.03
CA VAL A 99 2.15 2.08 -10.42
C VAL A 99 1.70 0.63 -10.40
N VAL A 100 0.49 0.36 -10.89
CA VAL A 100 -0.19 -0.94 -10.85
C VAL A 100 -0.82 -1.28 -12.20
N SER A 101 -0.27 -0.71 -13.27
CA SER A 101 -0.74 -0.86 -14.64
C SER A 101 -0.62 -2.31 -15.13
N ASN A 102 -1.46 -2.72 -16.07
CA ASN A 102 -1.45 -4.06 -16.68
C ASN A 102 -1.60 -5.20 -15.66
N ASN A 103 -2.58 -5.09 -14.76
CA ASN A 103 -2.93 -6.13 -13.80
C ASN A 103 -4.38 -6.59 -14.03
N SER A 104 -4.97 -7.27 -13.05
CA SER A 104 -6.37 -7.74 -13.11
C SER A 104 -7.19 -7.19 -11.94
N LEU A 105 -6.86 -5.97 -11.49
CA LEU A 105 -7.54 -5.31 -10.39
C LEU A 105 -8.97 -4.97 -10.79
N THR A 106 -9.93 -5.29 -9.91
CA THR A 106 -11.35 -4.92 -10.10
C THR A 106 -11.75 -3.70 -9.27
N ARG A 107 -10.96 -3.39 -8.24
CA ARG A 107 -11.11 -2.25 -7.33
C ARG A 107 -9.74 -1.74 -6.90
N LEU A 108 -9.64 -0.43 -6.70
CA LEU A 108 -8.49 0.22 -6.11
C LEU A 108 -8.97 1.17 -5.02
N ASP A 109 -8.52 0.96 -3.79
CA ASP A 109 -8.79 1.90 -2.69
C ASP A 109 -7.45 2.38 -2.13
N VAL A 110 -7.18 3.66 -2.32
CA VAL A 110 -5.95 4.31 -1.84
C VAL A 110 -6.27 5.52 -0.96
N SER A 111 -7.48 5.59 -0.42
CA SER A 111 -7.96 6.73 0.38
C SER A 111 -7.15 6.95 1.68
N ASN A 112 -6.50 5.90 2.20
CA ASN A 112 -5.63 5.99 3.37
C ASN A 112 -4.19 6.41 3.03
N ASN A 113 -3.79 6.37 1.76
CA ASN A 113 -2.44 6.72 1.31
C ASN A 113 -2.33 8.24 1.07
N THR A 114 -2.58 9.04 2.12
CA THR A 114 -2.73 10.51 2.07
C THR A 114 -1.56 11.30 1.47
N LYS A 115 -0.39 10.68 1.30
CA LYS A 115 0.80 11.28 0.68
C LYS A 115 0.91 11.03 -0.83
N LEU A 116 0.01 10.24 -1.41
CA LEU A 116 0.01 9.93 -2.83
C LEU A 116 -0.06 11.20 -3.67
N LYS A 117 0.81 11.22 -4.67
CA LYS A 117 0.89 12.23 -5.72
C LYS A 117 0.54 11.63 -7.07
N PHE A 118 0.98 10.40 -7.35
CA PHE A 118 0.77 9.75 -8.63
C PHE A 118 0.16 8.36 -8.46
N VAL A 119 -0.91 8.10 -9.21
CA VAL A 119 -1.54 6.78 -9.34
C VAL A 119 -1.62 6.45 -10.82
N TYR A 120 -0.94 5.39 -11.22
CA TYR A 120 -0.99 4.82 -12.57
C TYR A 120 -1.60 3.42 -12.46
N ALA A 121 -2.78 3.24 -13.04
CA ALA A 121 -3.60 2.03 -12.92
C ALA A 121 -4.24 1.64 -14.27
N GLU A 122 -3.57 1.98 -15.36
CA GLU A 122 -3.98 1.70 -16.73
C GLU A 122 -4.11 0.19 -16.97
N ASN A 123 -4.99 -0.19 -17.90
CA ASN A 123 -5.16 -1.58 -18.36
C ASN A 123 -5.39 -2.57 -17.21
N ASN A 124 -6.46 -2.35 -16.46
CA ASN A 124 -6.94 -3.25 -15.42
C ASN A 124 -8.42 -3.59 -15.71
N GLU A 125 -9.13 -4.15 -14.73
CA GLU A 125 -10.58 -4.36 -14.80
C GLU A 125 -11.33 -3.48 -13.79
N LEU A 126 -10.78 -2.30 -13.47
CA LEU A 126 -11.27 -1.45 -12.38
C LEU A 126 -12.68 -0.97 -12.69
N THR A 127 -13.60 -1.30 -11.79
CA THR A 127 -14.96 -0.76 -11.78
C THR A 127 -15.10 0.39 -10.78
N PHE A 128 -14.11 0.54 -9.90
CA PHE A 128 -14.12 1.50 -8.82
C PHE A 128 -12.69 1.89 -8.41
N ILE A 129 -12.45 3.20 -8.26
CA ILE A 129 -11.24 3.76 -7.65
C ILE A 129 -11.67 4.74 -6.55
N ARG A 130 -11.09 4.59 -5.35
CA ARG A 130 -11.27 5.51 -4.23
C ARG A 130 -10.06 6.43 -4.06
N VAL A 131 -10.24 7.72 -4.30
CA VAL A 131 -9.21 8.77 -4.18
C VAL A 131 -9.66 9.97 -3.33
N GLN A 132 -10.70 9.80 -2.50
CA GLN A 132 -11.20 10.88 -1.65
C GLN A 132 -10.12 11.34 -0.66
N ASP A 133 -10.10 12.65 -0.41
CA ASP A 133 -9.23 13.33 0.56
C ASP A 133 -7.70 13.23 0.29
N LEU A 134 -7.30 12.87 -0.94
CA LEU A 134 -5.91 12.89 -1.37
C LEU A 134 -5.53 14.29 -1.91
N SER A 135 -5.25 15.22 -0.99
CA SER A 135 -5.01 16.65 -1.32
C SER A 135 -3.73 16.90 -2.12
N PHE A 136 -2.77 15.97 -2.09
CA PHE A 136 -1.52 16.04 -2.84
C PHE A 136 -1.55 15.27 -4.16
N LEU A 137 -2.69 14.65 -4.51
CA LEU A 137 -2.80 13.86 -5.72
C LEU A 137 -2.76 14.76 -6.95
N GLU A 138 -1.72 14.59 -7.76
CA GLU A 138 -1.40 15.40 -8.94
C GLU A 138 -1.73 14.65 -10.23
N LYS A 139 -1.64 13.32 -10.25
CA LYS A 139 -1.85 12.52 -11.47
C LYS A 139 -2.63 11.25 -11.19
N ILE A 140 -3.65 11.02 -12.01
CA ILE A 140 -4.36 9.76 -12.12
C ILE A 140 -4.36 9.34 -13.58
N ALA A 141 -3.79 8.17 -13.87
CA ALA A 141 -3.94 7.50 -15.14
C ALA A 141 -4.67 6.18 -14.93
N ALA A 142 -5.83 6.04 -15.58
CA ALA A 142 -6.72 4.88 -15.42
C ALA A 142 -7.36 4.49 -16.76
N GLU A 143 -6.67 4.70 -17.88
CA GLU A 143 -7.12 4.27 -19.20
C GLU A 143 -7.32 2.75 -19.28
N GLY A 144 -8.24 2.30 -20.12
CA GLY A 144 -8.42 0.87 -20.38
C GLY A 144 -8.94 0.10 -19.16
N ASN A 145 -9.99 0.63 -18.54
CA ASN A 145 -10.66 0.03 -17.38
C ASN A 145 -12.17 -0.11 -17.64
N LYS A 146 -12.96 -0.35 -16.58
CA LYS A 146 -14.43 -0.51 -16.64
C LYS A 146 -15.12 0.50 -15.71
N LEU A 147 -14.54 1.69 -15.58
CA LEU A 147 -15.02 2.72 -14.66
C LEU A 147 -16.30 3.34 -15.21
N PHE A 148 -17.33 3.40 -14.37
CA PHE A 148 -18.58 4.11 -14.67
C PHE A 148 -18.52 5.61 -14.31
N SER A 149 -17.69 5.93 -13.31
CA SER A 149 -17.47 7.29 -12.81
C SER A 149 -16.20 7.31 -11.99
N LEU A 150 -15.58 8.49 -11.89
CA LEU A 150 -14.52 8.75 -10.91
C LEU A 150 -14.78 10.10 -10.25
N ASP A 151 -14.95 10.10 -8.93
CA ASP A 151 -15.09 11.34 -8.15
C ASP A 151 -13.72 11.89 -7.76
N THR A 152 -13.31 12.96 -8.44
CA THR A 152 -12.06 13.70 -8.20
C THR A 152 -12.30 15.04 -7.49
N SER A 153 -13.49 15.26 -6.92
CA SER A 153 -13.88 16.56 -6.35
C SER A 153 -13.02 17.00 -5.16
N SER A 154 -12.45 16.05 -4.42
CA SER A 154 -11.54 16.27 -3.29
C SER A 154 -10.05 16.31 -3.67
N ASN A 155 -9.69 16.37 -4.96
CA ASN A 155 -8.30 16.38 -5.44
C ASN A 155 -7.93 17.72 -6.12
N PRO A 156 -7.81 18.83 -5.37
CA PRO A 156 -7.62 20.16 -5.95
C PRO A 156 -6.26 20.36 -6.63
N ALA A 157 -5.26 19.53 -6.31
CA ALA A 157 -3.92 19.55 -6.90
C ALA A 157 -3.81 18.77 -8.23
N LEU A 158 -4.90 18.14 -8.69
CA LEU A 158 -4.89 17.26 -9.85
C LEU A 158 -4.54 18.05 -11.13
N GLN A 159 -3.48 17.61 -11.81
CA GLN A 159 -2.93 18.22 -13.02
C GLN A 159 -3.13 17.34 -14.27
N LEU A 160 -3.17 16.01 -14.07
CA LEU A 160 -3.39 15.03 -15.12
C LEU A 160 -4.48 14.05 -14.69
N LEU A 161 -5.49 13.89 -15.54
CA LEU A 161 -6.52 12.89 -15.40
C LEU A 161 -6.76 12.21 -16.75
N THR A 162 -6.49 10.92 -16.85
CA THR A 162 -6.79 10.15 -18.05
C THR A 162 -7.70 8.98 -17.73
N LEU A 163 -8.84 8.96 -18.42
CA LEU A 163 -9.96 8.04 -18.25
C LEU A 163 -10.43 7.48 -19.60
N SER A 164 -9.59 7.56 -20.64
CA SER A 164 -9.94 7.00 -21.95
C SER A 164 -10.22 5.50 -21.85
N ASP A 165 -11.05 4.98 -22.76
CA ASP A 165 -11.36 3.55 -22.84
C ASP A 165 -11.93 3.00 -21.52
N ASN A 166 -13.05 3.58 -21.10
CA ASN A 166 -13.82 3.20 -19.91
C ASN A 166 -15.33 3.23 -20.24
N ASP A 167 -16.17 3.03 -19.22
CA ASP A 167 -17.63 3.10 -19.33
C ASP A 167 -18.20 4.37 -18.63
N VAL A 168 -17.44 5.47 -18.62
CA VAL A 168 -17.82 6.69 -17.89
C VAL A 168 -19.01 7.36 -18.56
N GLU A 169 -20.13 7.50 -17.83
CA GLU A 169 -21.33 8.19 -18.32
C GLU A 169 -21.41 9.65 -17.85
N ILE A 170 -20.77 9.96 -16.72
CA ILE A 170 -20.80 11.29 -16.10
C ILE A 170 -19.37 11.67 -15.69
N ALA A 171 -18.93 12.82 -16.16
CA ALA A 171 -17.65 13.40 -15.76
C ALA A 171 -17.86 14.81 -15.19
N ASP A 172 -17.33 15.07 -14.00
CA ASP A 172 -17.29 16.40 -13.38
C ASP A 172 -15.85 16.71 -12.98
N VAL A 173 -15.24 17.65 -13.68
CA VAL A 173 -13.88 18.15 -13.42
C VAL A 173 -13.89 19.60 -12.96
N SER A 174 -15.06 20.12 -12.57
CA SER A 174 -15.25 21.53 -12.18
C SER A 174 -14.48 21.91 -10.90
N ALA A 175 -14.16 20.93 -10.05
CA ALA A 175 -13.34 21.13 -8.86
C ALA A 175 -11.82 21.10 -9.14
N ASN A 176 -11.40 20.60 -10.31
CA ASN A 176 -9.99 20.35 -10.61
C ASN A 176 -9.37 21.48 -11.44
N ALA A 177 -9.31 22.68 -10.85
CA ALA A 177 -8.85 23.90 -11.52
C ALA A 177 -7.40 23.87 -12.02
N GLN A 178 -6.57 22.93 -11.52
CA GLN A 178 -5.16 22.76 -11.94
C GLN A 178 -4.99 21.76 -13.10
N LEU A 179 -6.06 21.16 -13.62
CA LEU A 179 -5.96 20.21 -14.74
C LEU A 179 -5.37 20.88 -15.97
N THR A 180 -4.20 20.38 -16.36
CA THR A 180 -3.52 20.77 -17.61
C THR A 180 -3.67 19.71 -18.68
N THR A 181 -3.86 18.44 -18.29
CA THR A 181 -4.06 17.31 -19.20
C THR A 181 -5.29 16.53 -18.78
N PHE A 182 -6.23 16.35 -19.71
CA PHE A 182 -7.44 15.60 -19.48
C PHE A 182 -7.81 14.81 -20.73
N SER A 183 -7.98 13.49 -20.60
CA SER A 183 -8.42 12.63 -21.70
C SER A 183 -9.54 11.72 -21.22
N ILE A 184 -10.64 11.68 -21.96
CA ILE A 184 -11.81 10.84 -21.65
C ILE A 184 -12.47 10.30 -22.93
N GLU A 185 -11.66 10.05 -23.96
CA GLU A 185 -12.12 9.46 -25.22
C GLU A 185 -12.63 8.03 -25.03
N ASN A 186 -13.45 7.55 -25.95
CA ASN A 186 -14.04 6.20 -25.92
C ASN A 186 -14.81 5.93 -24.62
N ASN A 187 -15.73 6.83 -24.26
CA ASN A 187 -16.66 6.67 -23.14
C ASN A 187 -18.10 7.01 -23.58
N PRO A 188 -19.13 6.43 -22.95
CA PRO A 188 -20.54 6.68 -23.32
C PRO A 188 -21.11 8.04 -22.89
N LEU A 189 -20.29 8.94 -22.31
CA LEU A 189 -20.74 10.26 -21.83
C LEU A 189 -21.09 11.24 -22.96
N THR A 190 -22.08 12.10 -22.68
CA THR A 190 -22.46 13.20 -23.58
C THR A 190 -22.09 14.57 -23.03
N CYS A 191 -21.78 14.68 -21.73
CA CYS A 191 -21.49 15.95 -21.08
C CYS A 191 -20.35 15.80 -20.06
N ILE A 192 -19.45 16.77 -20.07
CA ILE A 192 -18.34 16.92 -19.14
C ILE A 192 -18.57 18.24 -18.41
N LYS A 193 -18.84 18.14 -17.11
CA LYS A 193 -19.05 19.31 -16.28
C LYS A 193 -17.71 19.97 -15.96
N VAL A 194 -17.63 21.26 -16.24
CA VAL A 194 -16.45 22.11 -16.02
C VAL A 194 -16.85 23.35 -15.23
N SER A 195 -15.89 24.01 -14.59
CA SER A 195 -16.10 25.32 -13.96
C SER A 195 -16.19 26.43 -15.01
N SER A 196 -16.71 27.60 -14.61
CA SER A 196 -16.77 28.79 -15.48
C SER A 196 -15.39 29.19 -16.03
N ASP A 197 -14.34 29.09 -15.20
CA ASP A 197 -12.96 29.44 -15.61
C ASP A 197 -12.41 28.46 -16.65
N GLN A 198 -12.65 27.16 -16.47
CA GLN A 198 -12.27 26.13 -17.45
C GLN A 198 -13.07 26.29 -18.74
N PHE A 199 -14.39 26.54 -18.66
CA PHE A 199 -15.24 26.69 -19.84
C PHE A 199 -14.82 27.87 -20.73
N ALA A 200 -14.37 28.97 -20.11
CA ALA A 200 -13.84 30.12 -20.83
C ALA A 200 -12.54 29.81 -21.58
N ASN A 201 -11.73 28.83 -21.12
CA ASN A 201 -10.40 28.52 -21.65
C ASN A 201 -10.11 27.01 -21.62
N ILE A 202 -10.87 26.21 -22.37
CA ILE A 202 -10.62 24.78 -22.47
C ILE A 202 -9.21 24.54 -23.08
N PRO A 203 -8.31 23.80 -22.39
CA PRO A 203 -6.98 23.54 -22.92
C PRO A 203 -7.02 22.73 -24.22
N ALA A 204 -6.16 23.09 -25.18
CA ALA A 204 -6.15 22.49 -26.52
C ALA A 204 -5.75 21.00 -26.54
N ASN A 205 -5.08 20.54 -25.48
CA ASN A 205 -4.67 19.15 -25.29
C ASN A 205 -5.70 18.33 -24.49
N TRP A 206 -6.86 18.88 -24.16
CA TRP A 206 -7.96 18.09 -23.63
C TRP A 206 -8.64 17.31 -24.75
N SER A 207 -8.86 16.01 -24.52
CA SER A 207 -9.44 15.09 -25.49
C SER A 207 -10.71 14.44 -24.94
N LYS A 208 -11.72 14.33 -25.81
CA LYS A 208 -13.04 13.76 -25.53
C LYS A 208 -13.67 13.28 -26.83
N ASP A 209 -14.70 12.45 -26.73
CA ASP A 209 -15.47 12.03 -27.89
C ASP A 209 -16.17 13.20 -28.59
N VAL A 210 -16.39 13.03 -29.90
CA VAL A 210 -17.02 14.06 -30.76
C VAL A 210 -18.45 14.42 -30.29
N GLY A 211 -19.16 13.45 -29.70
CA GLY A 211 -20.52 13.63 -29.19
C GLY A 211 -20.61 14.27 -27.81
N ALA A 212 -19.51 14.29 -27.05
CA ALA A 212 -19.47 14.90 -25.74
C ALA A 212 -19.33 16.42 -25.84
N ILE A 213 -19.90 17.16 -24.89
CA ILE A 213 -19.72 18.61 -24.75
C ILE A 213 -19.09 18.98 -23.41
N TYR A 214 -18.41 20.12 -23.35
CA TYR A 214 -18.11 20.77 -22.08
C TYR A 214 -19.28 21.69 -21.71
N SER A 215 -19.71 21.68 -20.46
CA SER A 215 -20.78 22.54 -19.96
C SER A 215 -20.58 22.86 -18.49
N GLU A 216 -21.11 23.99 -18.03
CA GLU A 216 -21.20 24.30 -16.60
C GLU A 216 -22.38 23.56 -15.92
N ASP A 217 -23.35 23.09 -16.73
CA ASP A 217 -24.53 22.34 -16.30
C ASP A 217 -24.77 21.14 -17.23
N CYS A 218 -24.82 19.93 -16.66
CA CYS A 218 -25.05 18.67 -17.36
C CYS A 218 -26.41 18.03 -17.00
N ASN A 219 -27.33 18.79 -16.40
CA ASN A 219 -28.70 18.36 -16.09
C ASN A 219 -29.67 18.45 -17.27
#